data_AF-A0A4Y8I6L3-F1
#
_entry.id   AF-A0A4Y8I6L3-F1
#
_cell.length_a   1.000
_cell.length_b   1.000
_cell.length_c   1.000
_cell.angle_alpha   90.00
_cell.angle_beta   90.00
_cell.angle_gamma   90.00
#
_symmetry.space_group_name_H-M   'P 1'
#
loop_
_entity.id
_entity.type
_entity.pdbx_description
1 polymer ?
#
loop_
_entity_poly.entity_id
_entity_poly.type
_entity_poly.pdbx_seq_one_letter_code
_entity_poly.pdbx_strand_id
1 'polypeptide(L)'
;MKMKFAAKSWIGISVILILGLAISLFLYTGELNSVEQKINSVLKESSLERIQAIKQEINENLNINIAIAAFFQASNFVTREEFGIFVSRYFDTHTGIQALEWIPIVQS
;
A
#
# COMPACT_ATOMS: atom_id res chain seq x y z
N MET A 1 26.72 66.74 17.70
CA MET A 1 26.25 65.60 18.50
C MET A 1 24.89 65.06 17.99
N LYS A 2 24.76 64.72 16.70
CA LYS A 2 23.53 64.09 16.14
C LYS A 2 23.80 62.74 15.45
N MET A 3 25.02 62.57 14.94
CA MET A 3 25.45 61.37 14.21
C MET A 3 25.51 60.09 15.05
N LYS A 4 25.88 60.18 16.34
CA LYS A 4 25.95 59.02 17.25
C LYS A 4 24.56 58.45 17.60
N PHE A 5 23.51 59.28 17.55
CA PHE A 5 22.14 58.87 17.88
C PHE A 5 21.49 58.11 16.70
N ALA A 6 21.72 58.57 15.47
CA ALA A 6 21.31 57.88 14.25
C ALA A 6 21.99 56.50 14.14
N ALA A 7 23.30 56.41 14.38
CA ALA A 7 24.03 55.14 14.36
C ALA A 7 23.51 54.14 15.41
N LYS A 8 23.20 54.60 16.63
CA LYS A 8 22.59 53.76 17.68
C LYS A 8 21.20 53.25 17.30
N SER A 9 20.41 54.06 16.60
CA SER A 9 19.07 53.68 16.15
C SER A 9 19.11 52.71 14.96
N TRP A 10 20.09 52.83 14.07
CA TRP A 10 20.27 51.92 12.92
C TRP A 10 20.78 50.54 13.35
N ILE A 11 21.60 50.48 14.40
CA ILE A 11 22.05 49.20 15.00
C ILE A 11 20.85 48.38 15.49
N GLY A 12 19.86 49.00 16.14
CA GLY A 12 18.66 48.30 16.60
C GLY A 12 17.84 47.70 15.45
N ILE A 13 17.70 48.45 14.35
CA ILE A 13 16.96 47.99 13.15
C ILE A 13 17.70 46.82 12.49
N SER A 14 19.02 46.89 12.35
CA SER A 14 19.82 45.81 11.78
C SER A 14 19.74 44.52 12.61
N VAL A 15 19.74 44.63 13.94
CA VAL A 15 19.60 43.47 14.84
C VAL A 15 18.24 42.80 14.66
N ILE A 16 17.16 43.58 14.57
CA ILE A 16 15.81 43.05 14.36
C ILE A 16 15.70 42.35 12.99
N LEU A 17 16.27 42.94 11.94
CA LEU A 17 16.29 42.34 10.60
C LEU A 17 17.05 41.01 10.57
N ILE A 18 18.21 40.95 11.22
CA ILE A 18 19.02 39.72 11.29
C ILE A 18 18.27 38.63 12.08
N LEU A 19 17.64 39.00 13.19
CA LEU A 19 16.82 38.08 13.99
C LEU A 19 15.62 37.53 13.20
N GLY A 20 14.92 38.39 12.46
CA GLY A 20 13.80 37.97 11.61
C GLY A 20 14.24 37.01 10.51
N LEU A 21 15.36 37.30 9.85
CA LEU A 21 15.94 36.40 8.84
C LEU A 21 16.38 35.06 9.43
N ALA A 22 17.01 35.07 10.61
CA ALA A 22 17.43 33.86 11.28
C ALA A 22 16.23 32.96 11.66
N ILE A 23 15.16 33.56 12.19
CA ILE A 23 13.92 32.83 12.53
C ILE A 23 13.26 32.29 11.26
N SER A 24 13.19 33.07 10.18
CA SER A 24 12.61 32.63 8.91
C SER A 24 13.39 31.46 8.30
N LEU A 25 14.72 31.50 8.34
CA LEU A 25 15.56 30.40 7.86
C LEU A 25 15.35 29.14 8.71
N PHE A 26 15.30 29.30 10.03
CA PHE A 26 15.10 28.22 10.98
C PHE A 26 13.76 27.50 10.75
N LEU A 27 12.68 28.26 10.55
CA LEU A 27 11.36 27.69 10.24
C LEU A 27 11.34 26.96 8.89
N TYR A 28 11.96 27.54 7.85
CA TYR A 28 12.03 26.94 6.52
C TYR A 28 12.74 25.58 6.52
N THR A 29 13.81 25.43 7.32
CA THR A 29 14.51 24.14 7.43
C THR A 29 13.70 23.03 8.10
N GLY A 30 12.75 23.37 8.98
CA GLY A 30 11.89 22.39 9.66
C GLY A 30 10.79 21.82 8.76
N GLU A 31 10.34 22.61 7.80
CA GLU A 31 9.20 22.27 6.94
C GLU A 31 9.61 21.32 5.81
N LEU A 32 10.81 21.49 5.25
CA LEU A 32 11.33 20.63 4.17
C LEU A 32 11.48 19.15 4.58
N ASN A 33 12.00 18.90 5.78
CA ASN A 33 12.18 17.52 6.28
C ASN A 33 10.83 16.82 6.58
N SER A 34 9.81 17.60 6.96
CA SER A 34 8.49 17.07 7.29
C SER A 34 7.69 16.69 6.04
N VAL A 35 7.89 17.43 4.95
CA VAL A 35 7.22 17.16 3.66
C VAL A 35 7.71 15.84 3.05
N GLU A 36 9.03 15.61 2.99
CA GLU A 36 9.56 14.35 2.44
C GLU A 36 9.13 13.14 3.26
N GLN A 37 9.14 13.24 4.59
CA GLN A 37 8.69 12.16 5.46
C GLN A 37 7.20 11.84 5.25
N LYS A 38 6.38 12.87 5.09
CA LYS A 38 4.93 12.72 4.89
C LYS A 38 4.58 12.15 3.52
N ILE A 39 5.31 12.54 2.48
CA ILE A 39 5.16 11.96 1.13
C ILE A 39 5.55 10.48 1.16
N ASN A 40 6.70 10.15 1.76
CA ASN A 40 7.16 8.76 1.84
C ASN A 40 6.26 7.89 2.71
N SER A 41 5.72 8.41 3.83
CA SER A 41 4.83 7.64 4.68
C SER A 41 3.51 7.32 3.99
N VAL A 42 2.89 8.30 3.32
CA VAL A 42 1.63 8.10 2.60
C VAL A 42 1.81 7.16 1.40
N LEU A 43 2.90 7.32 0.63
CA LEU A 43 3.22 6.41 -0.46
C LEU A 43 3.47 4.99 0.04
N LYS A 44 4.21 4.84 1.13
CA LYS A 44 4.53 3.52 1.72
C LYS A 44 3.29 2.83 2.25
N GLU A 45 2.45 3.54 2.98
CA GLU A 45 1.19 3.02 3.53
C GLU A 45 0.26 2.54 2.42
N SER A 46 -0.04 3.41 1.44
CA SER A 46 -0.89 3.06 0.31
C SER A 46 -0.34 1.90 -0.54
N SER A 47 0.99 1.84 -0.71
CA SER A 47 1.63 0.73 -1.42
C SER A 47 1.52 -0.58 -0.65
N LEU A 48 1.68 -0.55 0.68
CA LEU A 48 1.56 -1.74 1.53
C LEU A 48 0.13 -2.27 1.55
N GLU A 49 -0.86 -1.39 1.67
CA GLU A 49 -2.28 -1.76 1.57
C GLU A 49 -2.59 -2.46 0.25
N ARG A 50 -2.10 -1.91 -0.87
CA ARG A 50 -2.32 -2.49 -2.18
C ARG A 50 -1.63 -3.85 -2.35
N ILE A 51 -0.39 -3.98 -1.87
CA ILE A 51 0.33 -5.27 -1.86
C ILE A 51 -0.43 -6.30 -1.02
N GLN A 52 -0.96 -5.88 0.14
CA GLN A 52 -1.70 -6.75 1.03
C GLN A 52 -3.02 -7.22 0.40
N ALA A 53 -3.76 -6.33 -0.27
CA ALA A 53 -4.97 -6.69 -1.01
C ALA A 53 -4.69 -7.73 -2.09
N ILE A 54 -3.64 -7.54 -2.89
CA ILE A 54 -3.25 -8.51 -3.93
C ILE A 54 -2.85 -9.86 -3.31
N LYS A 55 -2.06 -9.85 -2.23
CA LYS A 55 -1.68 -11.09 -1.53
C LYS A 55 -2.89 -11.83 -0.97
N GLN A 56 -3.84 -11.08 -0.43
CA GLN A 56 -5.07 -11.65 0.09
C GLN A 56 -5.89 -12.31 -1.02
N GLU A 57 -6.10 -11.63 -2.15
CA GLU A 57 -6.82 -12.19 -3.31
C GLU A 57 -6.14 -13.47 -3.83
N ILE A 58 -4.82 -13.49 -3.94
CA ILE A 58 -4.07 -14.70 -4.35
C ILE A 58 -4.27 -15.84 -3.35
N ASN A 59 -4.17 -15.55 -2.04
CA ASN A 59 -4.35 -16.58 -1.01
C ASN A 59 -5.78 -17.12 -0.98
N GLU A 60 -6.80 -16.28 -1.18
CA GLU A 60 -8.19 -16.71 -1.28
C GLU A 60 -8.38 -17.66 -2.46
N ASN A 61 -7.86 -17.31 -3.64
CA ASN A 61 -7.92 -18.18 -4.82
C ASN A 61 -7.18 -19.51 -4.61
N LEU A 62 -6.01 -19.51 -3.95
CA LEU A 62 -5.27 -20.72 -3.61
C LEU A 62 -6.04 -21.60 -2.62
N ASN A 63 -6.65 -21.01 -1.59
CA ASN A 63 -7.44 -21.74 -0.61
C ASN A 63 -8.65 -22.42 -1.25
N ILE A 64 -9.33 -21.73 -2.18
CA ILE A 64 -10.43 -22.32 -2.95
C ILE A 64 -9.94 -23.51 -3.78
N ASN A 65 -8.82 -23.37 -4.48
CA ASN A 65 -8.24 -24.46 -5.26
C ASN A 65 -7.88 -25.68 -4.40
N ILE A 66 -7.25 -25.46 -3.24
CA ILE A 66 -6.91 -26.52 -2.28
C ILE A 66 -8.19 -27.20 -1.75
N ALA A 67 -9.23 -26.43 -1.42
CA ALA A 67 -10.50 -26.98 -0.94
C ALA A 67 -11.19 -27.84 -2.00
N ILE A 68 -11.22 -27.37 -3.25
CA ILE A 68 -11.74 -28.11 -4.40
C ILE A 68 -10.95 -29.42 -4.59
N ALA A 69 -9.62 -29.35 -4.59
CA ALA A 69 -8.76 -30.52 -4.74
C ALA A 69 -8.98 -31.55 -3.62
N ALA A 70 -9.02 -31.09 -2.36
CA ALA A 70 -9.24 -31.96 -1.21
C ALA A 70 -10.60 -32.67 -1.27
N PHE A 71 -11.67 -31.95 -1.65
CA PHE A 71 -13.00 -32.52 -1.81
C PHE A 71 -13.03 -33.64 -2.86
N PHE A 72 -12.46 -33.40 -4.04
CA PHE A 72 -12.44 -34.39 -5.10
C PHE A 72 -11.46 -35.54 -4.84
N GLN A 73 -10.37 -35.31 -4.13
CA GLN A 73 -9.46 -36.37 -3.69
C GLN A 73 -10.07 -37.30 -2.63
N ALA A 74 -10.96 -36.76 -1.78
CA ALA A 74 -11.72 -37.57 -0.81
C ALA A 74 -12.91 -38.32 -1.45
N SER A 75 -13.24 -38.03 -2.70
CA SER A 75 -14.36 -38.64 -3.42
C SER A 75 -13.91 -39.88 -4.18
N ASN A 76 -14.65 -40.99 -4.06
CA ASN A 76 -14.31 -42.26 -4.72
C ASN A 76 -14.39 -42.19 -6.25
N PHE A 77 -15.36 -41.41 -6.75
CA PHE A 77 -15.56 -41.18 -8.18
C PHE A 77 -16.26 -39.83 -8.33
N VAL A 78 -15.87 -39.08 -9.36
CA VAL A 78 -16.40 -37.76 -9.66
C VAL A 78 -16.59 -37.68 -11.17
N THR A 79 -17.83 -37.49 -11.60
CA THR A 79 -18.14 -37.25 -13.01
C THR A 79 -17.77 -35.83 -13.43
N ARG A 80 -17.57 -35.61 -14.73
CA ARG A 80 -17.35 -34.27 -15.30
C ARG A 80 -18.51 -33.32 -14.98
N GLU A 81 -19.74 -33.84 -14.95
CA GLU A 81 -20.93 -33.06 -14.66
C GLU A 81 -20.97 -32.61 -13.19
N GLU A 82 -20.73 -33.52 -12.24
CA GLU A 82 -20.64 -33.20 -10.81
C GLU A 82 -19.55 -32.17 -10.52
N PHE A 83 -18.39 -32.31 -11.17
CA PHE A 83 -17.31 -31.32 -11.08
C PHE A 83 -17.76 -29.95 -11.57
N GLY A 84 -18.36 -29.88 -12.76
CA GLY A 84 -18.84 -28.62 -13.34
C GLY A 84 -19.90 -27.94 -12.46
N ILE A 85 -20.87 -28.69 -11.94
CA ILE A 85 -21.92 -28.17 -11.05
C ILE A 85 -21.32 -27.65 -9.74
N PHE A 86 -20.33 -28.35 -9.17
CA PHE A 86 -19.70 -27.93 -7.92
C PHE A 86 -18.87 -26.66 -8.10
N VAL A 87 -18.00 -26.63 -9.11
CA VAL A 87 -17.03 -25.54 -9.30
C VAL A 87 -17.68 -24.27 -9.86
N SER A 88 -18.76 -24.38 -10.66
CA SER A 88 -19.47 -23.21 -11.23
C SER A 88 -19.86 -22.16 -10.19
N ARG A 89 -20.31 -22.58 -9.00
CA ARG A 89 -20.66 -21.67 -7.89
C ARG A 89 -19.49 -20.84 -7.36
N TYR A 90 -18.26 -21.35 -7.46
CA TYR A 90 -17.06 -20.64 -7.06
C TYR A 90 -16.59 -19.63 -8.12
N PHE A 91 -16.83 -19.92 -9.40
CA PHE A 91 -16.53 -19.01 -10.51
C PHE A 91 -17.44 -17.79 -10.55
N ASP A 92 -18.73 -17.95 -10.23
CA ASP A 92 -19.67 -16.82 -10.21
C ASP A 92 -19.32 -15.76 -9.15
N THR A 93 -18.50 -16.13 -8.16
CA THR A 93 -18.15 -15.28 -7.01
C THR A 93 -16.70 -14.80 -6.98
N HIS A 94 -15.79 -15.39 -7.78
CA HIS A 94 -14.36 -15.08 -7.76
C HIS A 94 -13.80 -14.89 -9.18
N THR A 95 -13.63 -13.64 -9.62
CA THR A 95 -13.19 -13.29 -10.99
C THR A 95 -11.69 -13.51 -11.26
N GLY A 96 -10.90 -13.85 -10.25
CA GLY A 96 -9.45 -14.05 -10.38
C GLY A 96 -9.04 -15.39 -11.00
N ILE A 97 -9.97 -16.33 -11.15
CA ILE A 97 -9.71 -17.66 -11.72
C ILE A 97 -10.33 -17.72 -13.12
N GLN A 98 -9.50 -17.90 -14.15
CA GLN A 98 -9.97 -17.95 -15.54
C GLN A 98 -10.58 -19.31 -15.90
N ALA A 99 -9.98 -20.40 -15.41
CA ALA A 99 -10.41 -21.76 -15.67
C ALA A 99 -9.87 -22.70 -14.59
N LEU A 100 -10.55 -23.83 -14.38
CA LEU A 100 -10.16 -24.86 -13.42
C LEU A 100 -10.53 -26.22 -14.03
N GLU A 101 -9.54 -27.10 -14.11
CA GLU A 101 -9.65 -28.39 -14.77
C GLU A 101 -9.29 -29.51 -13.79
N TRP A 102 -10.02 -30.62 -13.87
CA TRP A 102 -9.73 -31.84 -13.13
C TRP A 102 -9.05 -32.86 -14.03
N ILE A 103 -7.84 -33.28 -13.64
CA ILE A 103 -7.02 -34.25 -14.37
C ILE A 103 -6.81 -35.47 -13.46
N PRO A 104 -7.71 -36.47 -13.46
CA PRO A 104 -7.56 -37.66 -12.63
C PRO A 104 -6.46 -38.57 -13.20
N ILE A 105 -5.61 -39.11 -12.32
CA ILE A 105 -4.64 -40.14 -12.69
C ILE A 105 -5.37 -41.49 -12.72
N VAL A 106 -5.55 -42.06 -13.91
CA VAL A 106 -6.14 -43.39 -14.08
C VAL A 106 -4.99 -44.40 -14.21
N GLN A 107 -4.89 -45.35 -13.27
CA GLN A 107 -3.95 -46.46 -13.40
C GLN A 107 -4.49 -47.44 -14.45
N SER A 108 -3.66 -47.77 -15.45
CA SER A 108 -3.97 -48.73 -16.53
C SER A 108 -3.89 -50.17 -16.08
#